data_AF-A0A7X6Z0F0-F1
#
_entry.id   AF-A0A7X6Z0F0-F1
#
_cell.length_a   1.000
_cell.length_b   1.000
_cell.length_c   1.000
_cell.angle_alpha   90.00
_cell.angle_beta   90.00
_cell.angle_gamma   90.00
#
_symmetry.space_group_name_H-M   'P 1'
#
loop_
_entity.id
_entity.type
_entity.pdbx_description
1 polymer ?
#
loop_
_entity_poly.entity_id
_entity_poly.type
_entity_poly.pdbx_seq_one_letter_code
_entity_poly.pdbx_strand_id
1 'polypeptide(L)'
;MKYIWKPIWFIQALLARLIPMGLFFIAHAIGEVYIYNWDPLALLDPKAWTSLFGSYLFLYGALGLIIVILFFMKLPIISRVMTIGILVSQVFFFLQRWDNYIYNESLIDPFPLFYKRILLSIILGFVLQVMWRLITKWSKYFYYKLTISNSKGNAKTKKA
;
A
#
# COMPACT_ATOMS: atom_id res chain seq x y z
N MET A 1 9.46 -12.77 -32.54
CA MET A 1 8.78 -13.13 -31.28
C MET A 1 9.14 -12.26 -30.06
N LYS A 2 10.25 -11.53 -30.01
CA LYS A 2 10.67 -10.70 -28.85
C LYS A 2 9.70 -9.56 -28.44
N TYR A 3 8.82 -9.13 -29.35
CA TYR A 3 7.89 -8.02 -29.12
C TYR A 3 6.52 -8.44 -28.57
N ILE A 4 6.09 -9.70 -28.75
CA ILE A 4 4.80 -10.22 -28.26
C ILE A 4 4.85 -10.50 -26.75
N TRP A 5 6.02 -10.87 -26.25
CA TRP A 5 6.23 -11.08 -24.81
C TRP A 5 6.14 -9.77 -24.01
N LYS A 6 6.55 -8.62 -24.57
CA LYS A 6 6.50 -7.32 -23.88
C LYS A 6 5.08 -6.93 -23.41
N PRO A 7 4.02 -7.03 -24.25
CA PRO A 7 2.64 -6.85 -23.81
C PRO A 7 2.24 -7.79 -22.67
N ILE A 8 2.60 -9.07 -22.75
CA ILE A 8 2.25 -10.06 -21.72
C ILE A 8 2.89 -9.69 -20.38
N TRP A 9 4.19 -9.35 -20.38
CA TRP A 9 4.89 -8.88 -19.19
C TRP A 9 4.28 -7.58 -18.63
N PHE A 10 3.85 -6.67 -19.49
CA PHE A 10 3.17 -5.44 -19.06
C PHE A 10 1.83 -5.73 -18.40
N ILE A 11 0.98 -6.56 -19.03
CA ILE A 11 -0.33 -6.97 -18.51
C ILE A 11 -0.16 -7.68 -17.17
N GLN A 12 0.75 -8.66 -17.09
CA GLN A 12 1.02 -9.39 -15.85
C GLN A 12 1.51 -8.44 -14.74
N ALA A 13 2.40 -7.50 -15.08
CA ALA A 13 2.91 -6.55 -14.12
C ALA A 13 1.86 -5.49 -13.72
N LEU A 14 0.87 -5.20 -14.57
CA LEU A 14 -0.27 -4.35 -14.24
C LEU A 14 -1.23 -5.08 -13.29
N LEU A 15 -1.62 -6.31 -13.64
CA LEU A 15 -2.48 -7.15 -12.80
C LEU A 15 -1.89 -7.36 -11.41
N ALA A 16 -0.59 -7.67 -11.32
CA ALA A 16 0.10 -7.82 -10.04
C ALA A 16 0.07 -6.53 -9.18
N ARG A 17 0.01 -5.35 -9.81
CA ARG A 17 -0.08 -4.06 -9.11
C ARG A 17 -1.50 -3.65 -8.75
N LEU A 18 -2.52 -4.30 -9.34
CA LEU A 18 -3.93 -4.14 -8.96
C LEU A 18 -4.31 -5.01 -7.74
N ILE A 19 -3.48 -5.98 -7.36
CA ILE A 19 -3.72 -6.84 -6.18
C ILE A 19 -4.07 -6.04 -4.91
N PRO A 20 -3.36 -4.95 -4.54
CA PRO A 20 -3.73 -4.13 -3.38
C PRO A 20 -5.16 -3.59 -3.41
N MET A 21 -5.65 -3.18 -4.59
CA MET A 21 -7.02 -2.71 -4.76
C MET A 21 -8.00 -3.85 -4.47
N GLY A 22 -7.78 -5.02 -5.09
CA GLY A 22 -8.61 -6.21 -4.84
C GLY A 22 -8.61 -6.62 -3.36
N LEU A 23 -7.46 -6.55 -2.69
CA LEU A 23 -7.35 -6.83 -1.26
C LEU A 23 -8.18 -5.88 -0.41
N PHE A 24 -8.21 -4.58 -0.72
CA PHE A 24 -9.05 -3.63 0.03
C PHE A 24 -10.54 -3.93 -0.13
N PHE A 25 -10.98 -4.28 -1.34
CA PHE A 25 -12.36 -4.66 -1.61
C PHE A 25 -12.75 -5.94 -0.86
N ILE A 26 -11.90 -6.97 -0.92
CA ILE A 26 -12.16 -8.24 -0.23
C ILE A 26 -12.17 -8.05 1.28
N ALA A 27 -11.17 -7.36 1.83
CA ALA A 27 -11.10 -7.08 3.27
C ALA A 27 -12.33 -6.29 3.75
N HIS A 28 -12.80 -5.34 2.93
CA HIS A 28 -13.99 -4.58 3.27
C HIS A 28 -15.27 -5.42 3.20
N ALA A 29 -15.43 -6.20 2.13
CA ALA A 29 -16.58 -7.09 1.96
C ALA A 29 -16.69 -8.10 3.10
N ILE A 30 -15.57 -8.69 3.53
CA ILE A 30 -15.55 -9.62 4.66
C ILE A 30 -16.06 -8.93 5.92
N GLY A 31 -15.53 -7.75 6.25
CA GLY A 31 -15.97 -7.01 7.45
C GLY A 31 -17.46 -6.66 7.43
N GLU A 32 -17.98 -6.20 6.30
CA GLU A 32 -19.40 -5.84 6.15
C GLU A 32 -20.34 -7.07 6.17
N VAL A 33 -19.94 -8.21 5.58
CA VAL A 33 -20.72 -9.47 5.68
C VAL A 33 -20.84 -9.92 7.13
N TYR A 34 -19.76 -9.84 7.92
CA TYR A 34 -19.77 -10.27 9.33
C TYR A 34 -20.48 -9.30 10.28
N ILE A 35 -20.41 -7.99 10.04
CA ILE A 35 -20.95 -6.98 10.96
C ILE A 35 -22.38 -6.56 10.57
N TYR A 36 -22.67 -6.43 9.27
CA TYR A 36 -23.93 -5.88 8.75
C TYR A 36 -24.80 -6.89 8.02
N ASN A 37 -24.46 -8.19 8.07
CA ASN A 37 -25.20 -9.27 7.42
C ASN A 37 -25.47 -9.00 5.93
N TRP A 38 -24.49 -8.45 5.22
CA TRP A 38 -24.60 -8.40 3.75
C TRP A 38 -24.87 -9.80 3.22
N ASP A 39 -25.80 -9.90 2.26
CA ASP A 39 -26.01 -11.14 1.53
C ASP A 39 -24.74 -11.45 0.71
N PRO A 40 -23.98 -12.50 1.04
CA PRO A 40 -22.76 -12.84 0.32
C PRO A 40 -23.02 -13.20 -1.14
N LEU A 41 -24.25 -13.60 -1.49
CA LEU A 41 -24.63 -13.87 -2.88
C LEU A 41 -24.77 -12.58 -3.69
N ALA A 42 -25.13 -11.47 -3.06
CA ALA A 42 -25.21 -10.17 -3.71
C ALA A 42 -23.81 -9.66 -4.14
N LEU A 43 -22.73 -10.11 -3.49
CA LEU A 43 -21.35 -9.80 -3.92
C LEU A 43 -20.99 -10.47 -5.26
N LEU A 44 -21.72 -11.48 -5.71
CA LEU A 44 -21.51 -12.12 -7.00
C LEU A 44 -22.19 -11.37 -8.16
N ASP A 45 -23.10 -10.42 -7.87
CA ASP A 45 -23.74 -9.57 -8.88
C ASP A 45 -23.01 -8.22 -8.99
N PRO A 46 -22.29 -7.95 -10.10
CA PRO A 46 -21.60 -6.68 -10.31
C PRO A 46 -22.53 -5.45 -10.27
N LYS A 47 -23.83 -5.63 -10.56
CA LYS A 47 -24.81 -4.54 -10.50
C LYS A 47 -25.10 -4.11 -9.06
N ALA A 48 -24.96 -5.01 -8.09
CA ALA A 48 -25.18 -4.72 -6.68
C ALA A 48 -23.99 -3.99 -6.04
N TRP A 49 -22.80 -4.06 -6.63
CA TRP A 49 -21.56 -3.52 -6.05
C TRP A 49 -21.61 -2.01 -5.77
N THR A 50 -22.24 -1.24 -6.64
CA THR A 50 -22.42 0.21 -6.42
C THR A 50 -23.32 0.50 -5.23
N SER A 51 -24.33 -0.34 -4.98
CA SER A 51 -25.21 -0.19 -3.81
C SER A 51 -24.54 -0.67 -2.52
N LEU A 52 -23.76 -1.76 -2.58
CA LEU A 52 -23.09 -2.35 -1.43
C LEU A 52 -21.90 -1.49 -0.97
N PHE A 53 -20.99 -1.16 -1.88
CA PHE A 53 -19.78 -0.40 -1.53
C PHE A 53 -19.99 1.12 -1.54
N GLY A 54 -20.97 1.65 -2.27
CA GLY A 54 -21.25 3.09 -2.33
C GLY A 54 -20.01 3.95 -2.55
N SER A 55 -19.74 4.87 -1.62
CA SER A 55 -18.57 5.76 -1.65
C SER A 55 -17.22 5.04 -1.48
N TYR A 56 -17.19 3.86 -0.86
CA TYR A 56 -15.97 3.06 -0.70
C TYR A 56 -15.44 2.51 -2.02
N LEU A 57 -16.32 2.27 -2.99
CA LEU A 57 -15.93 1.82 -4.31
C LEU A 57 -14.98 2.82 -4.97
N PHE A 58 -15.32 4.10 -4.88
CA PHE A 58 -14.50 5.19 -5.39
C PHE A 58 -13.24 5.41 -4.55
N LEU A 59 -13.34 5.30 -3.23
CA LEU A 59 -12.19 5.44 -2.33
C LEU A 59 -11.12 4.36 -2.60
N TYR A 60 -11.51 3.09 -2.63
CA TYR A 60 -10.58 1.98 -2.87
C TYR A 60 -10.07 1.97 -4.31
N GLY A 61 -10.90 2.38 -5.27
CA GLY A 61 -10.46 2.63 -6.65
C GLY A 61 -9.37 3.71 -6.72
N ALA A 62 -9.58 4.85 -6.07
CA ALA A 62 -8.62 5.95 -6.05
C ALA A 62 -7.32 5.57 -5.32
N LEU A 63 -7.42 4.93 -4.14
CA LEU A 63 -6.25 4.47 -3.38
C LEU A 63 -5.46 3.40 -4.15
N GLY A 64 -6.16 2.45 -4.77
CA GLY A 64 -5.56 1.45 -5.65
C GLY A 64 -4.82 2.08 -6.82
N LEU A 65 -5.44 3.06 -7.49
CA LEU A 65 -4.82 3.79 -8.59
C LEU A 65 -3.56 4.57 -8.14
N ILE A 66 -3.62 5.25 -6.99
CA ILE A 66 -2.46 5.93 -6.41
C ILE A 66 -1.32 4.95 -6.15
N ILE A 67 -1.61 3.79 -5.55
CA ILE A 67 -0.61 2.74 -5.29
C ILE A 67 0.03 2.25 -6.61
N VAL A 68 -0.77 2.02 -7.65
CA VAL A 68 -0.30 1.64 -8.98
C VAL A 68 0.63 2.70 -9.56
N ILE A 69 0.25 3.98 -9.50
CA ILE A 69 1.07 5.11 -9.97
C ILE A 69 2.40 5.15 -9.21
N LEU A 70 2.38 5.02 -7.88
CA LEU A 70 3.59 5.02 -7.05
C LEU A 70 4.55 3.88 -7.42
N PHE A 71 4.03 2.71 -7.77
CA PHE A 71 4.84 1.62 -8.29
C PHE A 71 5.51 1.97 -9.64
N PHE A 72 4.79 2.60 -10.57
CA PHE A 72 5.36 3.05 -11.84
C PHE A 72 6.41 4.16 -11.66
N MET A 73 6.23 5.04 -10.68
CA MET A 73 7.20 6.07 -10.30
C MET A 73 8.44 5.54 -9.59
N LYS A 74 8.58 4.20 -9.43
CA LYS A 74 9.67 3.56 -8.68
C LYS A 74 9.73 4.06 -7.23
N LEU A 75 8.57 4.21 -6.60
CA LEU A 75 8.40 4.52 -5.18
C LEU A 75 7.77 3.33 -4.44
N PRO A 76 8.46 2.17 -4.35
CA PRO A 76 7.87 0.94 -3.85
C PRO A 76 7.69 0.92 -2.32
N ILE A 77 8.39 1.78 -1.56
CA ILE A 77 8.28 1.76 -0.09
C ILE A 77 6.97 2.42 0.33
N ILE A 78 6.71 3.62 -0.19
CA ILE A 78 5.45 4.33 0.08
C ILE A 78 4.24 3.51 -0.38
N SER A 79 4.30 2.86 -1.55
CA SER A 79 3.18 2.03 -2.03
C SER A 79 2.89 0.84 -1.10
N ARG A 80 3.94 0.17 -0.58
CA ARG A 80 3.81 -0.94 0.38
C ARG A 80 3.29 -0.47 1.73
N VAL A 81 3.84 0.62 2.26
CA VAL A 81 3.42 1.20 3.54
C VAL A 81 1.98 1.65 3.47
N MET A 82 1.57 2.30 2.38
CA MET A 82 0.17 2.65 2.14
C MET A 82 -0.71 1.41 2.10
N THR A 83 -0.31 0.35 1.38
CA THR A 83 -1.09 -0.89 1.30
C THR A 83 -1.33 -1.50 2.68
N ILE A 84 -0.27 -1.68 3.46
CA ILE A 84 -0.36 -2.25 4.81
C ILE A 84 -1.16 -1.32 5.72
N GLY A 85 -0.87 -0.01 5.69
CA GLY A 85 -1.54 0.97 6.53
C GLY A 85 -3.04 1.07 6.27
N ILE A 86 -3.47 1.01 5.01
CA ILE A 86 -4.89 0.98 4.64
C ILE A 86 -5.57 -0.30 5.14
N LEU A 87 -4.95 -1.47 4.95
CA LEU A 87 -5.49 -2.74 5.46
C LEU A 87 -5.64 -2.73 6.98
N VAL A 88 -4.60 -2.28 7.70
CA VAL A 88 -4.65 -2.15 9.16
C VAL A 88 -5.73 -1.15 9.58
N SER A 89 -5.85 -0.04 8.86
CA SER A 89 -6.91 0.96 9.11
C SER A 89 -8.31 0.38 8.91
N GLN A 90 -8.51 -0.50 7.92
CA GLN A 90 -9.77 -1.20 7.71
C GLN A 90 -10.08 -2.15 8.87
N VAL A 91 -9.09 -2.91 9.36
CA VAL A 91 -9.28 -3.79 10.52
C VAL A 91 -9.74 -2.98 11.74
N PHE A 92 -9.05 -1.88 12.07
CA PHE A 92 -9.46 -1.06 13.20
C PHE A 92 -10.81 -0.35 12.99
N PHE A 93 -11.14 -0.01 11.74
CA PHE A 93 -12.45 0.54 11.41
C PHE A 93 -13.55 -0.48 11.70
N PHE A 94 -13.34 -1.75 11.33
CA PHE A 94 -14.30 -2.82 11.60
C PHE A 94 -14.41 -3.16 13.08
N LEU A 95 -13.30 -3.20 13.81
CA LEU A 95 -13.34 -3.38 15.27
C LEU A 95 -14.16 -2.28 15.95
N GLN A 96 -13.94 -1.02 15.57
CA GLN A 96 -14.69 0.10 16.13
C GLN A 96 -16.17 0.09 15.74
N ARG A 97 -16.49 -0.27 14.49
CA ARG A 97 -17.86 -0.48 14.01
C ARG A 97 -18.56 -1.60 14.80
N TRP A 98 -17.87 -2.70 15.05
CA TRP A 98 -18.36 -3.84 15.83
C TRP A 98 -18.60 -3.48 17.28
N ASP A 99 -17.67 -2.75 17.92
CA ASP A 99 -17.83 -2.26 19.29
C ASP A 99 -19.07 -1.34 19.39
N ASN A 100 -19.22 -0.39 18.47
CA ASN A 100 -20.41 0.48 18.42
C ASN A 100 -21.71 -0.34 18.26
N TYR A 101 -21.70 -1.41 17.46
CA TYR A 101 -22.84 -2.30 17.26
C TYR A 101 -23.20 -3.10 18.53
N ILE A 102 -22.21 -3.65 19.23
CA ILE A 102 -22.44 -4.43 20.45
C ILE A 102 -22.89 -3.54 21.61
N TYR A 103 -22.22 -2.41 21.81
CA TYR A 103 -22.41 -1.58 23.00
C TYR A 103 -23.46 -0.47 22.80
N ASN A 104 -24.08 -0.36 21.61
CA ASN A 104 -24.99 0.72 21.23
C ASN A 104 -24.39 2.13 21.48
N GLU A 105 -23.07 2.24 21.43
CA GLU A 105 -22.37 3.51 21.57
C GLU A 105 -22.47 4.28 20.24
N SER A 106 -23.34 5.30 20.21
CA SER A 106 -23.53 6.18 19.05
C SER A 106 -22.51 7.33 18.96
N LEU A 107 -21.56 7.39 19.90
CA LEU A 107 -20.81 8.62 20.18
C LEU A 107 -19.63 8.89 19.26
N ILE A 108 -19.07 7.88 18.59
CA ILE A 108 -17.88 8.06 17.75
C ILE A 108 -18.11 7.53 16.35
N ASP A 109 -18.29 8.47 15.41
CA ASP A 109 -18.28 8.20 13.98
C ASP A 109 -16.90 7.62 13.58
N PRO A 110 -16.81 6.37 13.10
CA PRO A 110 -15.53 5.72 12.82
C PRO A 110 -14.85 6.23 11.53
N PHE A 111 -15.58 6.97 10.69
CA PHE A 111 -15.12 7.37 9.36
C PHE A 111 -14.01 8.44 9.39
N PRO A 112 -14.10 9.55 10.16
CA PRO A 112 -13.01 10.52 10.27
C PRO A 112 -11.70 9.90 10.76
N LEU A 113 -11.78 8.94 11.68
CA LEU A 113 -10.63 8.19 12.18
C LEU A 113 -10.01 7.32 11.09
N PHE A 114 -10.84 6.65 10.29
CA PHE A 114 -10.38 5.86 9.15
C PHE A 114 -9.58 6.70 8.14
N TYR A 115 -10.13 7.84 7.69
CA TYR A 115 -9.42 8.73 6.76
C TYR A 115 -8.12 9.29 7.34
N LYS A 116 -8.11 9.66 8.63
CA LYS A 116 -6.90 10.13 9.33
C LYS A 116 -5.81 9.05 9.36
N ARG A 117 -6.16 7.79 9.60
CA ARG A 117 -5.21 6.67 9.61
C ARG A 117 -4.65 6.37 8.20
N ILE A 118 -5.48 6.50 7.16
CA ILE A 118 -5.00 6.43 5.77
C ILE A 118 -3.99 7.55 5.49
N LEU A 119 -4.31 8.79 5.86
CA LEU A 119 -3.41 9.94 5.69
C LEU A 119 -2.09 9.74 6.44
N LEU A 120 -2.15 9.27 7.69
CA LEU A 120 -0.96 8.95 8.48
C LEU A 120 -0.09 7.90 7.78
N SER A 121 -0.70 6.88 7.19
CA SER A 121 -0.01 5.82 6.44
C SER A 121 0.72 6.37 5.21
N ILE A 122 0.11 7.33 4.51
CA ILE A 122 0.73 8.03 3.37
C ILE A 122 1.95 8.84 3.83
N ILE A 123 1.80 9.62 4.90
CA ILE A 123 2.89 10.43 5.47
C ILE A 123 4.04 9.54 5.92
N LEU A 124 3.75 8.48 6.68
CA LEU A 124 4.74 7.50 7.15
C LEU A 124 5.47 6.86 5.97
N GLY A 125 4.74 6.47 4.93
CA GLY A 125 5.30 5.88 3.71
C GLY A 125 6.25 6.84 2.99
N PHE A 126 5.89 8.13 2.93
CA PHE A 126 6.76 9.17 2.37
C PHE A 126 8.05 9.34 3.18
N VAL A 127 7.94 9.47 4.50
CA VAL A 127 9.11 9.60 5.39
C VAL A 127 10.06 8.42 5.24
N LEU A 128 9.53 7.19 5.29
CA LEU A 128 10.33 5.97 5.12
C LEU A 128 10.98 5.90 3.72
N GLN A 129 10.26 6.32 2.68
CA GLN A 129 10.78 6.35 1.32
C GLN A 129 11.95 7.35 1.16
N VAL A 130 11.88 8.50 1.83
CA VAL A 130 12.96 9.50 1.87
C VAL A 130 14.15 8.98 2.68
N MET A 131 13.92 8.47 3.89
CA MET A 131 14.98 7.91 4.74
C MET A 131 15.75 6.79 4.02
N TRP A 132 15.05 5.89 3.34
CA TRP A 132 15.69 4.83 2.55
C TRP A 132 16.61 5.37 1.45
N ARG A 133 16.16 6.40 0.71
CA ARG A 133 16.97 7.02 -0.35
C ARG A 133 18.21 7.70 0.23
N LEU A 134 18.10 8.33 1.40
CA LEU A 134 19.23 8.93 2.10
C LEU A 134 20.23 7.86 2.55
N ILE A 135 19.76 6.80 3.22
CA ILE A 135 20.61 5.70 3.70
C ILE A 135 21.36 5.08 2.52
N THR A 136 20.66 4.69 1.46
CA THR A 136 21.31 4.07 0.28
C THR A 136 22.33 4.98 -0.41
N LYS A 137 22.08 6.30 -0.47
CA LYS A 137 23.04 7.27 -1.01
C LYS A 137 24.29 7.36 -0.12
N TRP A 138 24.09 7.49 1.19
CA TRP A 138 25.19 7.55 2.16
C TRP A 138 26.00 6.25 2.19
N SER A 139 25.35 5.10 2.23
CA SER A 139 26.03 3.80 2.19
C SER A 139 26.90 3.64 0.94
N LYS A 140 26.41 4.04 -0.25
CA LYS A 140 27.21 4.03 -1.48
C LYS A 140 28.41 4.97 -1.40
N TYR A 141 28.22 6.17 -0.86
CA TYR A 141 29.30 7.13 -0.67
C TYR A 141 30.38 6.61 0.30
N PHE A 142 29.96 6.07 1.46
CA PHE A 142 30.88 5.47 2.42
C PHE A 142 31.61 4.27 1.86
N TYR A 143 30.90 3.37 1.17
CA TYR A 143 31.51 2.21 0.50
C TYR A 143 32.57 2.66 -0.50
N TYR A 144 32.24 3.59 -1.39
CA TYR A 144 33.17 4.11 -2.39
C TYR A 144 34.40 4.79 -1.75
N LYS A 145 34.18 5.59 -0.70
CA LYS A 145 35.27 6.24 0.05
C LYS A 145 36.19 5.20 0.72
N LEU A 146 35.63 4.15 1.32
CA LEU A 146 36.37 3.02 1.89
C LEU A 146 37.18 2.27 0.83
N THR A 147 36.57 1.92 -0.30
CA THR A 147 37.24 1.22 -1.40
C THR A 147 38.40 2.02 -1.98
N ILE A 148 38.23 3.33 -2.20
CA ILE A 148 39.34 4.20 -2.67
C ILE A 148 40.45 4.31 -1.62
N SER A 149 40.09 4.46 -0.34
CA SER A 149 41.06 4.52 0.75
C SER A 149 41.92 3.26 0.80
N ASN A 150 41.30 2.08 0.69
CA ASN A 150 42.01 0.80 0.67
C ASN A 150 42.86 0.62 -0.60
N SER A 151 42.38 1.09 -1.75
CA SER A 151 43.16 1.05 -3.01
C SER A 151 44.39 1.96 -2.96
N LYS A 152 44.29 3.17 -2.37
CA LYS A 152 45.42 4.08 -2.18
C LYS A 152 46.44 3.57 -1.15
N GLY A 153 45.98 2.90 -0.09
CA GLY A 153 46.86 2.25 0.89
C GLY A 153 47.73 1.15 0.26
N ASN A 154 47.12 0.28 -0.54
CA ASN A 154 47.82 -0.80 -1.26
C ASN A 154 48.77 -0.30 -2.35
N ALA A 155 48.49 0.86 -2.95
CA ALA A 155 49.39 1.48 -3.92
C ALA A 155 50.64 2.13 -3.28
N LYS A 156 50.55 2.55 -2.00
CA LYS A 156 51.70 3.08 -1.24
C LYS A 156 52.62 1.97 -0.74
N THR A 157 52.08 0.84 -0.28
CA THR A 157 52.89 -0.31 0.17
C THR A 157 53.60 -1.06 -0.94
N LYS A 158 53.12 -0.97 -2.19
CA LYS A 158 53.83 -1.52 -3.38
C LYS A 158 54.97 -0.63 -3.90
N LYS A 159 55.10 0.61 -3.42
CA LYS A 159 56.15 1.56 -3.83
C LYS A 159 57.24 1.75 -2.77
N ALA A 160 57.12 1.07 -1.63
CA ALA A 160 58.17 0.95 -0.61
C ALA A 160 58.86 -0.40 -0.81
#